data_AF-B0JVH0-F1
#
_entry.id   AF-B0JVH0-F1
#
_cell.length_a   1.000
_cell.length_b   1.000
_cell.length_c   1.000
_cell.angle_alpha   90.00
_cell.angle_beta   90.00
_cell.angle_gamma   90.00
#
_symmetry.space_group_name_H-M   'P 1'
#
loop_
_entity.id
_entity.type
_entity.pdbx_description
1 polymer ?
#
loop_
_entity_poly.entity_id
_entity_poly.type
_entity_poly.pdbx_seq_one_letter_code
_entity_poly.pdbx_strand_id
1 'polypeptide(L)'
;MIAPTWLTPEGELNLAALLTAFLKFWRQQVEPLLGSTGYHEIAPHIVLMAFLRRVINGGGVLEREYAIGSDRMDLCLSYKDVILGIELKVWRDKKRDPQADGIEQLESYLGRLGLDFGWLFIFDRRKNALPMEERLSTEVVVTENQYRITVIRA
;
A
#
# COMPACT_ATOMS: atom_id res chain seq x y z
N MET A 1 -3.12 -13.86 -23.99
CA MET A 1 -3.51 -13.04 -22.82
C MET A 1 -2.32 -13.02 -21.89
N ILE A 2 -1.76 -11.86 -21.53
CA ILE A 2 -0.65 -11.81 -20.54
C ILE A 2 -1.29 -12.07 -19.18
N ALA A 3 -0.97 -13.20 -18.55
CA ALA A 3 -1.44 -13.50 -17.22
C ALA A 3 -0.84 -12.50 -16.21
N PRO A 4 -1.63 -11.98 -15.25
CA PRO A 4 -1.09 -11.13 -14.20
C PRO A 4 -0.04 -11.90 -13.39
N THR A 5 1.10 -11.28 -13.11
CA THR A 5 2.24 -11.93 -12.42
C THR A 5 2.00 -12.15 -10.93
N TRP A 6 0.86 -11.73 -10.41
CA TRP A 6 0.50 -11.75 -8.98
C TRP A 6 -0.60 -12.76 -8.64
N LEU A 7 -0.96 -13.65 -9.58
CA LEU A 7 -1.82 -14.79 -9.31
C LEU A 7 -1.00 -16.09 -9.23
N THR A 8 -1.39 -17.00 -8.36
CA THR A 8 -0.87 -18.38 -8.36
C THR A 8 -1.41 -19.14 -9.59
N PRO A 9 -0.88 -20.34 -9.92
CA PRO A 9 -1.45 -21.20 -10.97
C PRO A 9 -2.94 -21.54 -10.74
N GLU A 10 -3.38 -21.58 -9.49
CA GLU A 10 -4.76 -21.80 -9.06
C GLU A 10 -5.63 -20.52 -9.15
N GLY A 11 -5.00 -19.40 -9.53
CA GLY A 11 -5.65 -18.10 -9.66
C GLY A 11 -5.87 -17.40 -8.33
N GLU A 12 -5.14 -17.75 -7.26
CA GLU A 12 -5.23 -17.06 -5.97
C GLU A 12 -4.31 -15.83 -5.93
N LEU A 13 -4.65 -14.82 -5.12
CA LEU A 13 -3.84 -13.62 -5.02
C LEU A 13 -2.55 -13.90 -4.24
N ASN A 14 -1.40 -13.74 -4.88
CA ASN A 14 -0.09 -13.79 -4.23
C ASN A 14 0.35 -12.37 -3.84
N LEU A 15 0.22 -12.05 -2.55
CA LEU A 15 0.53 -10.73 -2.01
C LEU A 15 2.01 -10.32 -2.19
N ALA A 16 2.94 -11.25 -2.04
CA ALA A 16 4.36 -10.97 -2.24
C ALA A 16 4.67 -10.63 -3.71
N ALA A 17 4.06 -11.37 -4.64
CA ALA A 17 4.18 -11.10 -6.08
C ALA A 17 3.45 -9.81 -6.48
N LEU A 18 2.31 -9.50 -5.87
CA LEU A 18 1.59 -8.24 -6.06
C LEU A 18 2.45 -7.05 -5.63
N LEU A 19 3.05 -7.12 -4.44
CA LEU A 19 3.93 -6.07 -3.93
C LEU A 19 5.16 -5.91 -4.84
N THR A 20 5.80 -7.01 -5.23
CA THR A 20 6.94 -6.99 -6.17
C THR A 20 6.56 -6.32 -7.50
N ALA A 21 5.38 -6.65 -8.04
CA ALA A 21 4.87 -6.04 -9.26
C ALA A 21 4.58 -4.53 -9.07
N PHE A 22 4.06 -4.13 -7.91
CA PHE A 22 3.85 -2.71 -7.58
C PHE A 22 5.16 -1.95 -7.51
N LEU A 23 6.14 -2.45 -6.76
CA LEU A 23 7.46 -1.81 -6.61
C LEU A 23 8.17 -1.66 -7.96
N LYS A 24 8.09 -2.68 -8.82
CA LYS A 24 8.62 -2.62 -10.19
C LYS A 24 7.90 -1.56 -11.01
N PHE A 25 6.57 -1.51 -10.97
CA PHE A 25 5.78 -0.49 -11.66
C PHE A 25 6.12 0.92 -11.16
N TRP A 26 6.22 1.11 -9.86
CA TRP A 26 6.54 2.40 -9.24
C TRP A 26 7.88 2.94 -9.75
N ARG A 27 8.94 2.13 -9.66
CA ARG A 27 10.29 2.49 -10.11
C ARG A 27 10.34 2.79 -11.62
N GLN A 28 9.63 2.01 -12.43
CA GLN A 28 9.72 2.13 -13.89
C GLN A 28 8.84 3.24 -14.48
N GLN A 29 7.70 3.54 -13.84
CA GLN A 29 6.66 4.36 -14.45
C GLN A 29 6.36 5.63 -13.66
N VAL A 30 6.47 5.59 -12.33
CA VAL A 30 6.00 6.68 -11.45
C VAL A 30 7.16 7.59 -11.06
N GLU A 31 8.26 7.00 -10.63
CA GLU A 31 9.47 7.72 -10.22
C GLU A 31 9.97 8.70 -11.31
N PRO A 32 10.07 8.33 -12.60
CA PRO A 32 10.49 9.28 -13.65
C PRO A 32 9.52 10.46 -13.83
N LEU A 33 8.23 10.26 -13.54
CA LEU A 33 7.20 11.31 -13.63
C LEU A 33 7.24 12.27 -12.43
N LEU A 34 7.65 11.78 -11.25
CA LEU A 34 7.83 12.59 -10.05
C LEU A 34 8.98 13.60 -10.20
N GLY A 35 10.03 13.23 -10.94
CA GLY A 35 11.17 14.13 -11.20
C GLY A 35 10.89 15.25 -12.21
N SER A 36 9.80 15.14 -12.99
CA SER A 36 9.58 15.98 -14.17
C SER A 36 8.42 16.98 -14.08
N THR A 37 7.53 16.91 -13.08
CA THR A 37 6.42 17.88 -12.93
C THR A 37 5.93 18.02 -11.48
N GLY A 38 5.21 19.11 -11.19
CA GLY A 38 4.57 19.43 -9.90
C GLY A 38 3.48 18.43 -9.49
N TYR A 39 3.89 17.21 -9.18
CA TYR A 39 3.01 16.13 -8.77
C TYR A 39 2.30 16.50 -7.46
N HIS A 40 0.97 16.59 -7.54
CA HIS A 40 0.09 16.98 -6.45
C HIS A 40 0.13 15.96 -5.29
N GLU A 41 -0.26 16.39 -4.08
CA GLU A 41 -0.18 15.57 -2.86
C GLU A 41 -0.97 14.25 -2.90
N ILE A 42 -1.98 14.14 -3.77
CA ILE A 42 -2.88 12.98 -3.90
C ILE A 42 -2.28 11.88 -4.79
N ALA A 43 -1.20 12.19 -5.51
CA ALA A 43 -0.74 11.37 -6.61
C ALA A 43 -0.25 9.95 -6.22
N PRO A 44 0.45 9.73 -5.09
CA PRO A 44 0.81 8.38 -4.68
C PRO A 44 -0.40 7.47 -4.42
N HIS A 45 -1.44 8.02 -3.78
CA HIS A 45 -2.69 7.30 -3.54
C HIS A 45 -3.37 6.96 -4.87
N ILE A 46 -3.50 7.93 -5.78
CA ILE A 46 -4.10 7.71 -7.12
C ILE A 46 -3.33 6.64 -7.91
N VAL A 47 -2.00 6.69 -7.87
CA VAL A 47 -1.14 5.73 -8.56
C VAL A 47 -1.29 4.32 -8.00
N LEU A 48 -1.34 4.19 -6.66
CA LEU A 48 -1.59 2.90 -6.01
C LEU A 48 -2.97 2.36 -6.40
N MET A 49 -4.02 3.18 -6.33
CA MET A 49 -5.36 2.77 -6.76
C MET A 49 -5.40 2.37 -8.23
N ALA A 50 -4.76 3.14 -9.12
CA ALA A 50 -4.69 2.82 -10.55
C ALA A 50 -3.92 1.51 -10.80
N PHE A 51 -2.89 1.21 -9.98
CA PHE A 51 -2.23 -0.08 -10.00
C PHE A 51 -3.17 -1.20 -9.55
N LEU A 52 -3.76 -1.08 -8.36
CA LEU A 52 -4.62 -2.11 -7.76
C LEU A 52 -5.90 -2.35 -8.56
N ARG A 53 -6.38 -1.37 -9.33
CA ARG A 53 -7.49 -1.55 -10.28
C ARG A 53 -7.23 -2.61 -11.35
N ARG A 54 -5.96 -2.93 -11.64
CA ARG A 54 -5.61 -4.07 -12.52
C ARG A 54 -5.90 -5.42 -11.85
N VAL A 55 -5.89 -5.48 -10.52
CA VAL A 55 -6.28 -6.67 -9.75
C VAL A 55 -7.80 -6.87 -9.81
N ILE A 56 -8.58 -5.78 -9.76
CA ILE A 56 -10.05 -5.78 -9.89
C ILE A 56 -10.51 -6.38 -11.21
N ASN A 57 -9.81 -6.10 -12.31
CA ASN A 57 -10.14 -6.64 -13.63
C ASN A 57 -10.05 -8.18 -13.72
N GLY A 58 -9.47 -8.85 -12.71
CA GLY A 58 -9.44 -10.30 -12.57
C GLY A 58 -10.50 -10.87 -11.61
N GLY A 59 -11.48 -10.08 -11.14
CA GLY A 59 -12.55 -10.52 -10.24
C GLY A 59 -12.43 -10.04 -8.78
N GLY A 60 -11.51 -9.12 -8.47
CA GLY A 60 -11.39 -8.52 -7.13
C GLY A 60 -12.28 -7.29 -6.92
N VAL A 61 -12.35 -6.80 -5.68
CA VAL A 61 -13.01 -5.54 -5.29
C VAL A 61 -12.00 -4.66 -4.58
N LEU A 62 -12.00 -3.36 -4.88
CA LEU A 62 -11.22 -2.35 -4.15
C LEU A 62 -12.18 -1.32 -3.60
N GLU A 63 -12.32 -1.30 -2.28
CA GLU A 63 -13.11 -0.31 -1.56
C GLU A 63 -12.20 0.80 -1.06
N ARG A 64 -12.65 2.04 -1.17
CA ARG A 64 -11.95 3.24 -0.70
C ARG A 64 -12.72 3.84 0.46
N GLU A 65 -12.01 4.43 1.43
CA GLU A 65 -12.62 5.02 2.62
C GLU A 65 -13.56 4.00 3.29
N TYR A 66 -13.06 2.76 3.41
CA TYR A 66 -13.85 1.64 3.90
C TYR A 66 -14.27 1.95 5.34
N ALA A 67 -15.55 2.29 5.50
CA ALA A 67 -16.10 2.75 6.77
C ALA A 67 -16.37 1.54 7.66
N ILE A 68 -15.73 1.51 8.83
CA ILE A 68 -16.01 0.52 9.87
C ILE A 68 -16.33 1.24 11.16
N GLY A 69 -17.61 1.35 11.48
CA GLY A 69 -18.07 2.18 12.59
C GLY A 69 -17.86 3.67 12.30
N SER A 70 -17.12 4.37 13.16
CA SER A 70 -16.86 5.82 13.03
C SER A 70 -15.58 6.18 12.28
N ASP A 71 -14.80 5.20 11.82
CA ASP A 71 -13.46 5.39 11.28
C ASP A 71 -13.33 4.83 9.85
N ARG A 72 -12.30 5.27 9.11
CA ARG A 72 -12.15 4.95 7.67
C ARG A 72 -10.76 4.45 7.33
N MET A 73 -10.66 3.19 6.91
CA MET A 73 -9.45 2.65 6.32
C MET A 73 -9.30 3.19 4.89
N ASP A 74 -8.09 3.57 4.48
CA ASP A 74 -7.88 4.19 3.17
C ASP A 74 -8.35 3.28 2.03
N LEU A 75 -7.87 2.03 2.02
CA LEU A 75 -8.19 1.04 0.99
C LEU A 75 -8.38 -0.37 1.58
N CYS A 76 -9.39 -1.09 1.08
CA CYS A 76 -9.58 -2.51 1.31
C CYS A 76 -9.59 -3.24 -0.04
N LEU A 77 -8.64 -4.15 -0.26
CA LEU A 77 -8.62 -4.99 -1.45
C LEU A 77 -9.13 -6.38 -1.07
N SER A 78 -10.16 -6.87 -1.73
CA SER A 78 -10.58 -8.26 -1.65
C SER A 78 -10.44 -8.96 -3.00
N TYR A 79 -9.95 -10.19 -2.98
CA TYR A 79 -9.83 -11.05 -4.14
C TYR A 79 -9.98 -12.50 -3.72
N LYS A 80 -11.09 -13.14 -4.11
CA LYS A 80 -11.49 -14.45 -3.61
C LYS A 80 -11.43 -14.49 -2.07
N ASP A 81 -10.61 -15.36 -1.50
CA ASP A 81 -10.48 -15.56 -0.05
C ASP A 81 -9.45 -14.62 0.60
N VAL A 82 -8.76 -13.78 -0.18
CA VAL A 82 -7.78 -12.82 0.34
C VAL A 82 -8.43 -11.46 0.54
N ILE A 83 -8.34 -10.93 1.76
CA ILE A 83 -8.66 -9.54 2.10
C ILE A 83 -7.38 -8.88 2.60
N LEU A 84 -7.07 -7.71 2.04
CA LEU A 84 -5.88 -6.92 2.38
C LEU A 84 -6.31 -5.51 2.78
N GLY A 85 -6.10 -5.18 4.05
CA GLY A 85 -6.18 -3.82 4.55
C GLY A 85 -4.93 -3.02 4.17
N ILE A 86 -5.13 -1.80 3.67
CA ILE A 86 -4.04 -0.93 3.23
C ILE A 86 -4.27 0.48 3.81
N GLU A 87 -3.26 0.98 4.51
CA GLU A 87 -3.22 2.32 5.07
C GLU A 87 -2.13 3.15 4.39
N LEU A 88 -2.38 4.44 4.14
CA LEU A 88 -1.45 5.35 3.49
C LEU A 88 -1.07 6.52 4.40
N LYS A 89 0.22 6.84 4.43
CA LYS A 89 0.77 8.02 5.11
C LYS A 89 1.67 8.81 4.16
N VAL A 90 1.58 10.13 4.26
CA VAL A 90 2.49 11.04 3.57
C VAL A 90 3.40 11.69 4.60
N TRP A 91 4.70 11.43 4.49
CA TRP A 91 5.68 12.06 5.37
C TRP A 91 6.15 13.39 4.76
N ARG A 92 5.75 14.50 5.39
CA ARG A 92 6.05 15.86 4.93
C ARG A 92 7.20 16.49 5.73
N ASP A 93 7.80 17.55 5.19
CA ASP A 93 8.79 18.37 5.89
C ASP A 93 8.29 18.78 7.29
N LYS A 94 9.21 18.78 8.26
CA LYS A 94 8.95 19.21 9.66
C LYS A 94 7.89 18.38 10.40
N LYS A 95 7.43 17.26 9.83
CA LYS A 95 6.59 16.27 10.53
C LYS A 95 7.45 15.10 10.98
N ARG A 96 7.09 14.51 12.13
CA ARG A 96 7.69 13.24 12.58
C ARG A 96 7.33 12.13 11.61
N ASP A 97 8.11 11.05 11.65
CA ASP A 97 7.83 9.84 10.91
C ASP A 97 6.43 9.30 11.29
N PRO A 98 5.52 9.09 10.31
CA PRO A 98 4.16 8.65 10.57
C PRO A 98 4.02 7.13 10.76
N GLN A 99 5.11 6.36 10.75
CA GLN A 99 5.04 4.89 10.83
C GLN A 99 4.26 4.39 12.05
N ALA A 100 4.55 4.91 13.25
CA ALA A 100 3.87 4.47 14.47
C ALA A 100 2.35 4.72 14.40
N ASP A 101 1.95 5.91 13.94
CA ASP A 101 0.54 6.29 13.82
C ASP A 101 -0.17 5.44 12.75
N GLY A 102 0.53 5.14 11.66
CA GLY A 102 0.02 4.28 10.59
C GLY A 102 -0.15 2.83 11.03
N ILE A 103 0.78 2.31 11.84
CA ILE A 103 0.68 0.97 12.43
C ILE A 103 -0.52 0.89 13.38
N GLU A 104 -0.63 1.83 14.33
CA GLU A 104 -1.72 1.87 15.31
C GLU A 104 -3.09 1.92 14.62
N GLN A 105 -3.23 2.77 13.59
CA GLN A 105 -4.47 2.88 12.83
C GLN A 105 -4.77 1.59 12.04
N LEU A 106 -3.76 1.03 11.37
CA LEU A 106 -3.95 -0.20 10.61
C LEU A 106 -4.33 -1.37 11.51
N GLU A 107 -3.68 -1.56 12.67
CA GLU A 107 -4.05 -2.60 13.65
C GLU A 107 -5.51 -2.50 14.08
N SER A 108 -5.98 -1.29 14.40
CA SER A 108 -7.38 -1.04 14.76
C SER A 108 -8.34 -1.53 13.68
N TYR A 109 -8.02 -1.31 12.40
CA TYR A 109 -8.84 -1.80 11.28
C TYR A 109 -8.75 -3.31 11.10
N LEU A 110 -7.55 -3.87 11.13
CA LEU A 110 -7.34 -5.31 10.98
C LEU A 110 -8.10 -6.09 12.08
N GLY A 111 -8.06 -5.61 13.32
CA GLY A 111 -8.82 -6.19 14.43
C GLY A 111 -10.34 -6.20 14.22
N ARG A 112 -10.91 -5.15 13.61
CA ARG A 112 -12.34 -5.10 13.30
C ARG A 112 -12.74 -6.00 12.12
N LEU A 113 -11.81 -6.21 11.19
CA LEU A 113 -12.00 -7.09 10.03
C LEU A 113 -11.70 -8.57 10.32
N GLY A 114 -11.13 -8.88 11.50
CA GLY A 114 -10.67 -10.23 11.81
C GLY A 114 -9.46 -10.66 10.96
N LEU A 115 -8.66 -9.71 10.48
CA LEU A 115 -7.44 -9.93 9.72
C LEU A 115 -6.22 -9.87 10.63
N ASP A 116 -5.14 -10.52 10.26
CA ASP A 116 -3.88 -10.59 11.00
C ASP A 116 -2.72 -9.90 10.28
N PHE A 117 -2.93 -9.40 9.05
CA PHE A 117 -1.92 -8.70 8.27
C PHE A 117 -2.46 -7.54 7.44
N GLY A 118 -1.59 -6.59 7.10
CA GLY A 118 -1.92 -5.46 6.26
C GLY A 118 -0.70 -4.73 5.71
N TRP A 119 -0.92 -3.77 4.81
CA TRP A 119 0.13 -2.95 4.23
C TRP A 119 0.03 -1.51 4.72
N LEU A 120 1.17 -0.95 5.14
CA LEU A 120 1.31 0.47 5.44
C LEU A 120 2.24 1.11 4.41
N PHE A 121 1.70 1.97 3.55
CA PHE A 121 2.51 2.78 2.65
C PHE A 121 2.89 4.11 3.31
N ILE A 122 4.19 4.42 3.31
CA ILE A 122 4.72 5.71 3.73
C ILE A 122 5.38 6.38 2.53
N PHE A 123 4.71 7.39 1.99
CA PHE A 123 5.24 8.21 0.92
C PHE A 123 6.05 9.36 1.50
N ASP A 124 7.38 9.24 1.44
CA ASP A 124 8.30 10.29 1.87
C ASP A 124 8.30 11.43 0.85
N ARG A 125 7.93 12.62 1.28
CA ARG A 125 7.90 13.82 0.44
C ARG A 125 8.73 14.95 1.04
N ARG A 126 9.59 14.62 2.00
CA ARG A 126 10.52 15.59 2.56
C ARG A 126 11.48 16.05 1.46
N LYS A 127 11.82 17.34 1.46
CA LYS A 127 12.74 17.93 0.47
C LYS A 127 14.14 17.33 0.52
N ASN A 128 14.52 16.82 1.69
CA ASN A 128 15.81 16.19 1.95
C ASN A 128 15.69 14.66 2.07
N ALA A 129 14.58 14.06 1.61
CA ALA A 129 14.50 12.61 1.50
C ALA A 129 15.59 12.09 0.58
N LEU A 130 16.09 10.88 0.87
CA LEU A 130 17.03 10.21 -0.02
C LEU A 130 16.42 10.03 -1.42
N PRO A 131 17.25 9.87 -2.47
CA PRO A 131 16.75 9.47 -3.78
C PRO A 131 15.84 8.25 -3.68
N MET A 132 14.86 8.16 -4.59
CA MET A 132 13.85 7.09 -4.59
C MET A 132 14.49 5.69 -4.58
N GLU A 133 15.55 5.46 -5.35
CA GLU A 133 16.31 4.20 -5.36
C GLU A 133 16.84 3.79 -3.98
N GLU A 134 17.15 4.75 -3.12
CA GLU A 134 17.73 4.51 -1.78
C GLU A 134 16.67 4.42 -0.67
N ARG A 135 15.53 5.11 -0.83
CA ARG A 135 14.46 5.10 0.19
C ARG A 135 13.37 4.05 -0.07
N LEU A 136 13.24 3.55 -1.30
CA LEU A 136 12.27 2.51 -1.64
C LEU A 136 12.63 1.24 -0.86
N SER A 137 11.85 0.94 0.16
CA SER A 137 12.14 -0.17 1.06
C SER A 137 10.87 -0.87 1.52
N THR A 138 11.03 -2.11 1.94
CA THR A 138 9.96 -2.94 2.48
C THR A 138 10.47 -3.65 3.70
N GLU A 139 9.73 -3.56 4.79
CA GLU A 139 10.01 -4.21 6.06
C GLU A 139 8.73 -4.86 6.58
N VAL A 140 8.85 -6.06 7.17
CA VAL A 140 7.73 -6.68 7.88
C VAL A 140 7.92 -6.41 9.36
N VAL A 141 7.00 -5.65 9.94
CA VAL A 141 6.91 -5.40 11.38
C VAL A 141 5.88 -6.34 11.97
N VAL A 142 6.25 -7.06 13.02
CA VAL A 142 5.31 -7.81 13.86
C VAL A 142 5.01 -6.95 15.08
N THR A 143 3.75 -6.58 15.26
CA THR A 143 3.34 -5.71 16.36
C THR A 143 3.23 -6.50 17.67
N GLU A 144 3.11 -5.79 18.81
CA GLU A 144 2.90 -6.44 20.11
C GLU A 144 1.63 -7.32 20.10
N ASN A 145 0.59 -6.89 19.38
CA ASN A 145 -0.67 -7.62 19.21
C ASN A 145 -0.60 -8.72 18.12
N GLN A 146 0.61 -9.07 17.65
CA GLN A 146 0.89 -10.12 16.67
C GLN A 146 0.37 -9.86 15.23
N TYR A 147 0.01 -8.62 14.88
CA TYR A 147 -0.28 -8.28 13.48
C TYR A 147 1.00 -8.22 12.66
N ARG A 148 0.95 -8.74 11.43
CA ARG A 148 2.06 -8.65 10.46
C ARG A 148 1.80 -7.48 9.52
N ILE A 149 2.49 -6.38 9.75
CA ILE A 149 2.38 -5.19 8.91
C ILE A 149 3.58 -5.11 7.98
N THR A 150 3.33 -5.18 6.67
CA THR A 150 4.33 -4.86 5.67
C THR A 150 4.38 -3.34 5.52
N VAL A 151 5.45 -2.72 6.00
CA VAL A 151 5.71 -1.29 5.83
C VAL A 151 6.45 -1.09 4.51
N ILE A 152 5.89 -0.28 3.63
CA ILE A 152 6.46 0.08 2.33
C ILE A 152 6.78 1.57 2.34
N ARG A 153 8.06 1.92 2.26
CA ARG A 153 8.50 3.31 2.15
C ARG A 153 8.81 3.62 0.70
N ALA A 154 8.27 4.70 0.17
CA ALA A 154 8.45 5.14 -1.21
C ALA A 154 8.59 6.66 -1.31
#